data_AF-A0A2R6T8X1-F1
#
_entry.id   AF-A0A2R6T8X1-F1
#
_cell.length_a   1.000
_cell.length_b   1.000
_cell.length_c   1.000
_cell.angle_alpha   90.00
_cell.angle_beta   90.00
_cell.angle_gamma   90.00
#
_symmetry.space_group_name_H-M   'P 1'
#
loop_
_entity.id
_entity.type
_entity.pdbx_description
1 polymer ?
#
loop_
_entity_poly.entity_id
_entity_poly.type
_entity_poly.pdbx_seq_one_letter_code
_entity_poly.pdbx_strand_id
1 'polypeptide(L)'
;FINNSVDLSDYDRKWKRRIGKELKRGWLFHNTWSGFSDKQIDNFINDVNSAKIRDLINQFGDIDYPSKLFFKLLINKPSLLKFTIPLLKNYLKQIT
;
A
#
# COMPACT_ATOMS: atom_id res chain seq x y z
N PHE A 1 -5.91 36.22 -22.12
CA PHE A 1 -5.14 34.98 -21.96
C PHE A 1 -4.55 34.97 -20.56
N ILE A 2 -5.00 34.06 -19.69
CA ILE A 2 -4.54 34.04 -18.29
C ILE A 2 -3.08 33.60 -18.28
N ASN A 3 -2.22 34.50 -17.81
CA ASN A 3 -0.79 34.28 -17.63
C ASN A 3 -0.57 33.42 -16.37
N ASN A 4 -0.82 32.12 -16.48
CA ASN A 4 -0.56 31.15 -15.43
C ASN A 4 0.69 30.35 -15.81
N SER A 5 1.87 30.95 -15.65
CA SER A 5 3.07 30.14 -15.41
C SER A 5 2.92 29.52 -14.02
N VAL A 6 2.07 28.49 -13.91
CA VAL A 6 2.01 27.63 -12.73
C VAL A 6 3.44 27.20 -12.47
N ASP A 7 3.99 27.55 -11.32
CA ASP A 7 5.31 27.08 -10.92
C ASP A 7 5.23 25.54 -10.80
N LEU A 8 5.59 24.88 -11.90
CA LEU A 8 5.54 23.44 -12.05
C LEU A 8 6.41 22.75 -10.99
N SER A 9 7.42 23.46 -10.46
CA SER A 9 8.28 22.94 -9.40
C SER A 9 7.55 22.86 -8.05
N ASP A 10 6.74 23.87 -7.70
CA ASP A 10 5.94 23.85 -6.48
C ASP A 10 4.78 22.85 -6.59
N TYR A 11 4.13 22.78 -7.75
CA TYR A 11 3.17 21.71 -8.04
C TYR A 11 3.82 20.33 -7.89
N ASP A 12 4.98 20.12 -8.53
CA ASP A 12 5.73 18.84 -8.50
C ASP A 12 6.03 18.39 -7.07
N ARG A 13 6.56 19.33 -6.27
CA ARG A 13 6.83 19.11 -4.85
C ARG A 13 5.57 18.75 -4.07
N LYS A 14 4.46 19.47 -4.27
CA LYS A 14 3.21 19.28 -3.53
C LYS A 14 2.56 17.93 -3.84
N TRP A 15 2.45 17.54 -5.11
CA TRP A 15 1.82 16.25 -5.46
C TRP A 15 2.68 15.07 -5.03
N LYS A 16 4.02 15.14 -5.21
CA LYS A 16 4.94 14.08 -4.74
C LYS A 16 4.89 13.92 -3.23
N ARG A 17 4.78 15.02 -2.47
CA ARG A 17 4.64 14.98 -1.00
C ARG A 17 3.35 14.31 -0.56
N ARG A 18 2.24 14.55 -1.29
CA ARG A 18 0.91 14.04 -0.94
C ARG A 18 0.72 12.58 -1.37
N ILE A 19 0.96 12.26 -2.65
CA ILE A 19 0.61 10.97 -3.27
C ILE A 19 1.85 10.13 -3.60
N GLY A 20 3.01 10.75 -3.82
CA GLY A 20 4.22 10.04 -4.24
C GLY A 20 4.66 8.93 -3.26
N LYS A 21 4.44 9.12 -1.95
CA LYS A 21 4.69 8.05 -0.96
C LYS A 21 3.77 6.86 -1.16
N GLU A 22 2.51 7.10 -1.52
CA GLU A 22 1.53 6.05 -1.74
C GLU A 22 1.83 5.27 -3.00
N LEU A 23 2.20 5.95 -4.09
CA LEU A 23 2.61 5.30 -5.33
C LEU A 23 3.84 4.39 -5.14
N LYS A 24 4.84 4.86 -4.38
CA LYS A 24 6.01 4.03 -4.04
C LYS A 24 5.62 2.78 -3.26
N ARG A 25 4.71 2.92 -2.28
CA ARG A 25 4.20 1.79 -1.50
C ARG A 25 3.39 0.84 -2.37
N GLY A 26 2.49 1.36 -3.21
CA GLY A 26 1.69 0.61 -4.16
C GLY A 26 2.57 -0.19 -5.13
N TRP A 27 3.63 0.42 -5.65
CA TRP A 27 4.60 -0.28 -6.50
C TRP A 27 5.33 -1.40 -5.75
N LEU A 28 5.78 -1.15 -4.51
CA LEU A 28 6.36 -2.18 -3.66
C LEU A 28 5.38 -3.34 -3.42
N PHE A 29 4.12 -3.04 -3.10
CA PHE A 29 3.08 -4.05 -2.92
C PHE A 29 2.89 -4.87 -4.19
N HIS A 30 2.72 -4.20 -5.33
CA HIS A 30 2.53 -4.86 -6.62
C HIS A 30 3.69 -5.79 -6.96
N ASN A 31 4.93 -5.32 -6.82
CA ASN A 31 6.13 -6.11 -7.14
C ASN A 31 6.37 -7.28 -6.17
N THR A 32 5.90 -7.18 -4.93
CA THR A 32 5.91 -8.32 -4.01
C THR A 32 4.80 -9.31 -4.33
N TRP A 33 3.59 -8.81 -4.60
CA TRP A 33 2.43 -9.65 -4.87
C TRP A 33 2.54 -10.42 -6.18
N SER A 34 3.18 -9.82 -7.19
CA SER A 34 3.45 -10.48 -8.48
C SER A 34 4.32 -11.74 -8.35
N GLY A 35 5.07 -11.88 -7.25
CA GLY A 35 5.86 -13.07 -6.95
C GLY A 35 5.13 -14.12 -6.11
N PHE A 36 3.85 -13.91 -5.75
CA PHE A 36 3.08 -14.88 -4.97
C PHE A 36 2.38 -15.87 -5.89
N SER A 37 2.35 -17.14 -5.48
CA SER A 37 1.52 -18.16 -6.12
C SER A 37 0.04 -18.01 -5.75
N ASP A 38 -0.86 -18.55 -6.57
CA ASP A 38 -2.31 -18.52 -6.33
C ASP A 38 -2.67 -18.99 -4.92
N LYS A 39 -2.06 -20.09 -4.45
CA LYS A 39 -2.29 -20.61 -3.08
C LYS A 39 -1.90 -19.61 -1.99
N GLN A 40 -0.86 -18.81 -2.20
CA GLN A 40 -0.46 -17.77 -1.25
C GLN A 40 -1.46 -16.61 -1.25
N ILE A 41 -1.98 -16.25 -2.42
CA ILE A 41 -3.02 -15.23 -2.58
C ILE A 41 -4.32 -15.70 -1.91
N ASP A 42 -4.75 -16.94 -2.15
CA ASP A 42 -5.93 -17.53 -1.52
C ASP A 42 -5.82 -17.54 0.00
N ASN A 43 -4.66 -17.96 0.52
CA ASN A 43 -4.40 -17.93 1.96
C ASN A 43 -4.48 -16.51 2.53
N PHE A 44 -3.97 -15.51 1.81
CA PHE A 44 -4.10 -14.12 2.21
C PHE A 44 -5.57 -13.68 2.23
N ILE A 45 -6.34 -13.97 1.17
CA ILE A 45 -7.76 -13.61 1.07
C ILE A 45 -8.55 -14.26 2.22
N ASN A 46 -8.32 -15.54 2.48
CA ASN A 46 -8.94 -16.26 3.60
C ASN A 46 -8.55 -15.64 4.95
N ASP A 47 -7.29 -15.22 5.12
CA ASP A 47 -6.83 -14.54 6.32
C ASP A 47 -7.54 -13.18 6.51
N VAL A 48 -7.78 -12.40 5.46
CA VAL A 48 -8.49 -11.12 5.59
C VAL A 48 -10.01 -11.25 5.57
N ASN A 49 -10.57 -12.41 5.21
CA ASN A 49 -12.02 -12.66 5.14
C ASN A 49 -12.64 -12.96 6.52
N SER A 50 -12.63 -11.97 7.41
CA SER A 50 -13.33 -12.04 8.71
C SER A 50 -14.19 -10.82 8.95
N ALA A 51 -15.25 -10.96 9.76
CA ALA A 51 -16.14 -9.84 10.12
C ALA A 51 -15.35 -8.65 10.69
N LYS A 52 -14.42 -8.92 11.60
CA LYS A 52 -13.54 -7.89 12.19
C LYS A 52 -12.71 -7.12 11.16
N ILE A 53 -12.21 -7.80 10.13
CA ILE A 53 -11.44 -7.15 9.06
C ILE A 53 -12.37 -6.34 8.15
N ARG A 54 -13.58 -6.85 7.84
CA ARG A 54 -14.59 -6.12 7.07
C ARG A 54 -14.95 -4.80 7.75
N ASP A 55 -15.16 -4.81 9.07
CA ASP A 55 -15.43 -3.59 9.84
C ASP A 55 -14.25 -2.61 9.76
N LEU A 56 -13.02 -3.13 9.80
CA LEU A 56 -11.81 -2.35 9.65
C LEU A 56 -11.69 -1.70 8.27
N ILE A 57 -12.04 -2.43 7.21
CA ILE A 57 -12.11 -1.93 5.84
C ILE A 57 -13.22 -0.86 5.72
N ASN A 58 -14.39 -1.08 6.30
CA ASN A 58 -15.46 -0.07 6.27
C ASN A 58 -15.08 1.21 7.04
N GLN A 59 -14.34 1.08 8.14
CA GLN A 59 -13.95 2.21 8.97
C GLN A 59 -12.72 2.97 8.43
N PHE A 60 -11.77 2.27 7.80
CA PHE A 60 -10.47 2.84 7.40
C PHE A 60 -10.11 2.61 5.93
N GLY A 61 -11.04 2.10 5.11
CA GLY A 61 -10.90 1.85 3.69
C GLY A 61 -10.86 3.14 2.89
N ASP A 62 -9.72 3.80 2.94
CA ASP A 62 -9.40 4.97 2.13
C ASP A 62 -8.75 4.50 0.83
N ILE A 63 -9.51 4.55 -0.28
CA ILE A 63 -9.04 4.11 -1.61
C ILE A 63 -7.84 4.94 -2.07
N ASP A 64 -7.72 6.20 -1.64
CA ASP A 64 -6.60 7.07 -2.00
C ASP A 64 -5.32 6.75 -1.20
N TYR A 65 -5.45 6.09 -0.04
CA TYR A 65 -4.33 5.76 0.85
C TYR A 65 -4.41 4.33 1.40
N PRO A 66 -4.41 3.30 0.54
CA PRO A 66 -4.56 1.90 0.93
C PRO A 66 -3.47 1.42 1.89
N SER A 67 -2.28 2.04 1.88
CA SER A 67 -1.21 1.72 2.82
C SER A 67 -1.61 1.93 4.28
N LYS A 68 -2.45 2.92 4.59
CA LYS A 68 -2.96 3.14 5.96
C LYS A 68 -3.81 1.96 6.42
N LEU A 69 -4.70 1.48 5.57
CA LEU A 69 -5.51 0.28 5.83
C LEU A 69 -4.59 -0.92 6.02
N PHE A 70 -3.61 -1.12 5.13
CA PHE A 70 -2.65 -2.22 5.25
C PHE A 70 -1.93 -2.25 6.60
N PHE A 71 -1.41 -1.11 7.08
CA PHE A 71 -0.79 -1.04 8.40
C PHE A 71 -1.76 -1.41 9.54
N LYS A 72 -3.02 -0.95 9.46
CA LYS A 72 -4.02 -1.30 10.47
C LYS A 72 -4.40 -2.78 10.44
N LEU A 73 -4.43 -3.41 9.25
CA LEU A 73 -4.64 -4.85 9.10
C LEU A 73 -3.53 -5.65 9.78
N LEU A 74 -2.26 -5.25 9.61
CA LEU A 74 -1.12 -5.90 10.26
C LEU A 74 -1.20 -5.86 11.79
N ILE A 75 -1.56 -4.69 12.34
CA ILE A 75 -1.71 -4.51 13.80
C ILE A 75 -2.84 -5.40 14.34
N ASN A 76 -3.96 -5.51 13.62
CA ASN A 76 -5.14 -6.23 14.08
C ASN A 76 -5.10 -7.74 13.78
N LYS A 77 -4.28 -8.16 12.81
CA LYS A 77 -4.10 -9.55 12.43
C LYS A 77 -2.61 -9.87 12.22
N PRO A 78 -1.88 -10.21 13.29
CA PRO A 78 -0.46 -10.52 13.24
C PRO A 78 -0.11 -11.70 12.31
N SER A 79 -1.04 -12.61 12.01
CA SER A 79 -0.81 -13.69 11.05
C SER A 79 -0.50 -13.20 9.64
N LEU A 80 -0.83 -11.93 9.32
CA LEU A 80 -0.49 -11.29 8.06
C LEU A 80 1.00 -10.90 7.95
N LEU A 81 1.76 -10.91 9.06
CA LEU A 81 3.20 -10.58 9.05
C LEU A 81 4.03 -11.56 8.20
N LYS A 82 3.55 -12.79 7.99
CA LYS A 82 4.19 -13.74 7.06
C LYS A 82 4.26 -13.21 5.62
N PHE A 83 3.33 -12.33 5.24
CA PHE A 83 3.29 -11.67 3.93
C PHE A 83 4.11 -10.36 3.89
N THR A 84 4.56 -9.85 5.03
CA THR A 84 5.42 -8.65 5.10
C THR A 84 6.90 -8.96 4.96
N ILE A 85 7.32 -10.20 5.21
CA ILE A 85 8.72 -10.62 5.02
C ILE A 85 9.16 -10.46 3.55
N PRO A 86 8.40 -10.93 2.54
CA PRO A 86 8.71 -10.68 1.14
C PRO A 86 8.67 -9.18 0.77
N LEU A 87 7.79 -8.40 1.38
CA LEU A 87 7.72 -6.93 1.19
C LEU A 87 9.01 -6.26 1.66
N LEU A 88 9.49 -6.57 2.86
CA LEU A 88 10.74 -6.03 3.40
C LEU A 88 11.94 -6.41 2.54
N LYS A 89 12.03 -7.67 2.11
CA LYS A 89 13.10 -8.14 1.21
C LYS A 89 13.13 -7.35 -0.10
N ASN A 90 11.97 -7.15 -0.73
CA ASN A 90 11.88 -6.38 -1.97
C ASN A 90 12.15 -4.89 -1.78
N TYR A 91 11.78 -4.32 -0.63
CA TYR A 91 12.09 -2.94 -0.29
C TYR A 91 13.60 -2.71 -0.17
N LEU A 92 14.32 -3.60 0.54
CA LEU A 92 15.77 -3.53 0.69
C LEU A 92 16.49 -3.64 -0.66
N LYS A 93 16.01 -4.54 -1.54
CA LYS A 93 16.54 -4.70 -2.90
C LYS A 93 16.34 -3.46 -3.79
N GLN A 94 15.34 -2.61 -3.52
CA GLN A 94 15.11 -1.39 -4.31
C GLN A 94 16.01 -0.23 -3.89
N ILE A 95 16.56 -0.28 -2.68
CA ILE A 95 17.36 0.80 -2.07
C ILE A 95 18.86 0.50 -2.13
N THR A 96 19.22 -0.79 -2.17
CA THR A 96 20.59 -1.29 -2.41
C THR A 96 20.87 -1.32 -3.90
#